data_AF-A0A0B5GZZ5-F1
#
_entry.id   AF-A0A0B5GZZ5-F1
#
_cell.length_a   1.000
_cell.length_b   1.000
_cell.length_c   1.000
_cell.angle_alpha   90.00
_cell.angle_beta   90.00
_cell.angle_gamma   90.00
#
_symmetry.space_group_name_H-M   'P 1'
#
loop_
_entity.id
_entity.type
_entity.pdbx_description
1 polymer ?
#
loop_
_entity_poly.entity_id
_entity_poly.type
_entity_poly.pdbx_seq_one_letter_code
_entity_poly.pdbx_strand_id
1 'polypeptide(L)'
;MSQPEPTQPDASADDSTRQTDIVHDRQTLEAELEVLREENRRLRDSYAHAKRATFRRTAVGFFAVGGLSLIAALLFPTLQTIFVAFAGTGVFAGIVTFYLTPERFVSASVSDTVFDTLADVEQHLVSELELQTETVYVPTASRPETNARLFVPQHVEYAVPDPDQLGDLFVTSGAEAEQGISLPPTGDRLYTEFEQTISGKFGNDPDAIAAQLTAALSEQFELVDDTTIEIDGGNRTATIAISNPAFGDVHQLDHPVVSLLAVGFATGLDRPVTVDTRDDDRFSGVVTVSWNALEQPSAQSNGAATRERETTPAPENS
;
A
#
# COMPACT_ATOMS: atom_id res chain seq x y z
N MET A 1 -25.24 -54.84 57.81
CA MET A 1 -23.97 -54.12 58.01
C MET A 1 -22.90 -54.89 57.25
N SER A 2 -22.23 -54.44 56.19
CA SER A 2 -22.31 -53.24 55.36
C SER A 2 -21.65 -53.64 54.02
N GLN A 3 -22.22 -53.23 52.88
CA GLN A 3 -21.54 -53.33 51.58
C GLN A 3 -20.45 -52.26 51.49
N PRO A 4 -19.29 -52.53 50.87
CA PRO A 4 -18.33 -51.49 50.54
C PRO A 4 -18.82 -50.70 49.32
N GLU A 5 -18.76 -49.39 49.44
CA GLU A 5 -19.05 -48.37 48.43
C GLU A 5 -18.00 -48.46 47.29
N PRO A 6 -18.39 -48.34 46.00
CA PRO A 6 -17.42 -48.36 44.91
C PRO A 6 -16.76 -46.98 44.78
N THR A 7 -15.43 -46.96 44.92
CA THR A 7 -14.59 -45.77 44.67
C THR A 7 -14.73 -45.32 43.22
N GLN A 8 -15.27 -44.12 43.03
CA GLN A 8 -15.35 -43.43 41.75
C GLN A 8 -13.94 -43.06 41.26
N PRO A 9 -13.56 -43.28 39.99
CA PRO A 9 -12.24 -42.88 39.49
C PRO A 9 -12.15 -41.35 39.38
N ASP A 10 -11.08 -40.78 39.92
CA ASP A 10 -10.74 -39.35 39.83
C ASP A 10 -10.58 -38.90 38.38
N ALA A 11 -11.64 -38.32 37.80
CA ALA A 11 -11.63 -37.69 36.48
C ALA A 11 -10.78 -36.41 36.41
N SER A 12 -10.27 -35.92 37.54
CA SER A 12 -9.50 -34.67 37.63
C SER A 12 -8.00 -34.82 37.38
N ALA A 13 -7.46 -36.04 37.47
CA ALA A 13 -6.04 -36.31 37.26
C ALA A 13 -5.67 -36.42 35.76
N ASP A 14 -6.59 -36.95 34.93
CA ASP A 14 -6.35 -37.16 33.50
C ASP A 14 -6.41 -35.84 32.70
N ASP A 15 -7.27 -34.90 33.12
CA ASP A 15 -7.41 -33.58 32.49
C ASP A 15 -6.24 -32.64 32.82
N SER A 16 -5.76 -32.68 34.07
CA SER A 16 -4.57 -31.92 34.50
C SER A 16 -3.30 -32.36 33.76
N THR A 17 -3.19 -33.65 33.43
CA THR A 17 -2.04 -34.22 32.74
C THR A 17 -2.05 -33.83 31.25
N ARG A 18 -3.21 -33.92 30.57
CA ARG A 18 -3.35 -33.45 29.17
C ARG A 18 -3.14 -31.95 29.01
N GLN A 19 -3.64 -31.14 29.94
CA GLN A 19 -3.42 -29.70 29.93
C GLN A 19 -1.93 -29.35 30.06
N THR A 20 -1.18 -30.10 30.87
CA THR A 20 0.26 -29.89 31.09
C THR A 20 1.08 -30.28 29.85
N ASP A 21 0.73 -31.38 29.18
CA ASP A 21 1.40 -31.82 27.95
C ASP A 21 1.20 -30.84 26.78
N ILE A 22 -0.02 -30.28 26.61
CA ILE A 22 -0.31 -29.30 25.55
C ILE A 22 0.44 -27.97 25.79
N VAL A 23 0.55 -27.53 27.04
CA VAL A 23 1.30 -26.31 27.38
C VAL A 23 2.80 -26.53 27.15
N HIS A 24 3.33 -27.71 27.45
CA HIS A 24 4.74 -28.04 27.22
C HIS A 24 5.07 -28.11 25.72
N ASP A 25 4.19 -28.70 24.92
CA ASP A 25 4.36 -28.78 23.46
C ASP A 25 4.32 -27.40 22.80
N ARG A 26 3.39 -26.55 23.24
CA ARG A 26 3.28 -25.15 22.76
C ARG A 26 4.50 -24.31 23.12
N GLN A 27 5.03 -24.44 24.34
CA GLN A 27 6.26 -23.74 24.75
C GLN A 27 7.49 -24.21 23.95
N THR A 28 7.54 -25.49 23.60
CA THR A 28 8.64 -26.06 22.80
C THR A 28 8.58 -25.55 21.36
N LEU A 29 7.39 -25.50 20.77
CA LEU A 29 7.14 -24.94 19.44
C LEU A 29 7.44 -23.44 19.36
N GLU A 30 7.08 -22.67 20.38
CA GLU A 30 7.37 -21.23 20.47
C GLU A 30 8.89 -20.97 20.55
N ALA A 31 9.61 -21.78 21.32
CA ALA A 31 11.07 -21.71 21.40
C ALA A 31 11.76 -22.09 20.08
N GLU A 32 11.26 -23.11 19.37
CA GLU A 32 11.78 -23.50 18.06
C GLU A 32 11.52 -22.44 16.99
N LEU A 33 10.35 -21.82 16.99
CA LEU A 33 10.02 -20.68 16.12
C LEU A 33 10.90 -19.46 16.38
N GLU A 34 11.22 -19.18 17.64
CA GLU A 34 12.11 -18.07 18.01
C GLU A 34 13.54 -18.32 17.53
N VAL A 35 14.05 -19.55 17.70
CA VAL A 35 15.36 -19.97 17.17
C VAL A 35 15.41 -19.89 15.64
N LEU A 36 14.38 -20.38 14.95
CA LEU A 36 14.30 -20.32 13.48
C LEU A 36 14.21 -18.88 12.96
N ARG A 37 13.45 -17.99 13.63
CA ARG A 37 13.38 -16.57 13.27
C ARG A 37 14.72 -15.87 13.47
N GLU A 38 15.42 -16.18 14.55
CA GLU A 38 16.75 -15.63 14.82
C GLU A 38 17.80 -16.14 13.83
N GLU A 39 17.72 -17.41 13.43
CA GLU A 39 18.59 -17.97 12.39
C GLU A 39 18.29 -17.37 11.01
N ASN A 40 17.02 -17.15 10.67
CA ASN A 40 16.63 -16.47 9.44
C ASN A 40 17.11 -15.01 9.42
N ARG A 41 16.97 -14.29 10.54
CA ARG A 41 17.49 -12.92 10.72
C ARG A 41 19.01 -12.87 10.54
N ARG A 42 19.74 -13.79 11.19
CA ARG A 42 21.21 -13.90 11.06
C ARG A 42 21.66 -14.24 9.65
N LEU A 43 20.94 -15.13 8.95
CA LEU A 43 21.20 -15.47 7.55
C LEU A 43 20.98 -14.24 6.64
N ARG A 44 19.88 -13.49 6.86
CA ARG A 44 19.55 -12.27 6.10
C ARG A 44 20.58 -11.16 6.32
N ASP A 45 21.02 -10.93 7.55
CA ASP A 45 22.05 -9.93 7.88
C ASP A 45 23.40 -10.28 7.25
N SER A 46 23.74 -11.57 7.23
CA SER A 46 24.95 -12.07 6.57
C SER A 46 24.92 -11.89 5.05
N TYR A 47 23.73 -12.00 4.44
CA TYR A 47 23.53 -11.80 3.00
C TYR A 47 23.61 -10.33 2.56
N ALA A 48 23.08 -9.40 3.37
CA ALA A 48 23.08 -7.97 3.04
C ALA A 48 24.49 -7.36 3.06
N HIS A 49 25.32 -7.73 4.04
CA HIS A 49 26.67 -7.20 4.18
C HIS A 49 27.68 -7.76 3.16
N ALA A 50 27.52 -9.02 2.73
CA ALA A 50 28.41 -9.64 1.74
C ALA A 50 28.24 -9.05 0.32
N LYS A 51 27.03 -8.64 -0.05
CA LYS A 51 26.73 -8.18 -1.43
C LYS A 51 27.32 -6.79 -1.74
N ARG A 52 27.26 -5.85 -0.80
CA ARG A 52 27.75 -4.46 -1.00
C ARG A 52 29.26 -4.35 -1.17
N ALA A 53 30.02 -5.19 -0.45
CA ALA A 53 31.47 -5.29 -0.63
C ALA A 53 31.83 -5.96 -1.97
N THR A 54 31.00 -6.90 -2.44
CA THR A 54 31.22 -7.63 -3.70
C THR A 54 31.09 -6.69 -4.90
N PHE A 55 30.07 -5.82 -4.97
CA PHE A 55 29.90 -4.91 -6.11
C PHE A 55 30.98 -3.83 -6.22
N ARG A 56 31.40 -3.21 -5.10
CA ARG A 56 32.54 -2.26 -5.13
C ARG A 56 33.84 -2.96 -5.50
N ARG A 57 34.06 -4.20 -5.06
CA ARG A 57 35.22 -5.01 -5.47
C ARG A 57 35.16 -5.38 -6.95
N THR A 58 33.99 -5.70 -7.48
CA THR A 58 33.79 -5.97 -8.92
C THR A 58 34.06 -4.73 -9.76
N ALA A 59 33.55 -3.56 -9.35
CA ALA A 59 33.82 -2.29 -10.03
C ALA A 59 35.33 -1.96 -10.02
N VAL A 60 35.99 -2.08 -8.87
CA VAL A 60 37.46 -1.93 -8.77
C VAL A 60 38.19 -2.95 -9.64
N GLY A 61 37.70 -4.20 -9.70
CA GLY A 61 38.24 -5.24 -10.57
C GLY A 61 38.17 -4.86 -12.06
N PHE A 62 37.03 -4.34 -12.52
CA PHE A 62 36.87 -3.86 -13.89
C PHE A 62 37.78 -2.67 -14.22
N PHE A 63 37.92 -1.71 -13.30
CA PHE A 63 38.88 -0.62 -13.46
C PHE A 63 40.34 -1.11 -13.50
N ALA A 64 40.68 -2.10 -12.66
CA ALA A 64 42.02 -2.69 -12.66
C ALA A 64 42.32 -3.43 -13.96
N VAL A 65 41.38 -4.23 -14.48
CA VAL A 65 41.50 -4.91 -15.78
C VAL A 65 41.60 -3.89 -16.92
N GLY A 66 40.79 -2.84 -16.89
CA GLY A 66 40.85 -1.77 -17.88
C GLY A 66 42.20 -1.04 -17.88
N GLY A 67 42.70 -0.68 -16.69
CA GLY A 67 44.01 -0.06 -16.52
C GLY A 67 45.18 -0.96 -16.94
N LEU A 68 45.16 -2.23 -16.55
CA LEU A 68 46.16 -3.22 -16.96
C LEU A 68 46.17 -3.43 -18.48
N SER A 69 44.99 -3.44 -19.10
CA SER A 69 44.86 -3.52 -20.56
C SER A 69 45.47 -2.30 -21.24
N LEU A 70 45.29 -1.10 -20.68
CA LEU A 70 45.92 0.11 -21.22
C LEU A 70 47.45 0.06 -21.13
N ILE A 71 48.00 -0.46 -20.02
CA ILE A 71 49.45 -0.67 -19.87
C ILE A 71 49.95 -1.69 -20.90
N ALA A 72 49.23 -2.80 -21.09
CA ALA A 72 49.57 -3.81 -22.09
C ALA A 72 49.54 -3.26 -23.52
N ALA A 73 48.60 -2.36 -23.84
CA ALA A 73 48.53 -1.70 -25.15
C ALA A 73 49.82 -0.91 -25.48
N LEU A 74 50.46 -0.30 -24.46
CA LEU A 74 51.71 0.45 -24.63
C LEU A 74 52.94 -0.46 -24.81
N LEU A 75 52.96 -1.61 -24.11
CA LEU A 75 54.06 -2.56 -24.17
C LEU A 75 54.02 -3.47 -25.42
N PHE A 76 52.84 -3.68 -26.00
CA PHE A 76 52.62 -4.57 -27.13
C PHE A 76 51.95 -3.85 -28.33
N PRO A 77 52.71 -3.07 -29.13
CA PRO A 77 52.15 -2.27 -30.23
C PRO A 77 51.38 -3.09 -31.28
N THR A 78 51.79 -4.33 -31.54
CA THR A 78 51.13 -5.23 -32.49
C THR A 78 49.70 -5.59 -32.08
N LEU A 79 49.38 -5.55 -30.78
CA LEU A 79 48.06 -5.90 -30.23
C LEU A 79 47.33 -4.68 -29.67
N GLN A 80 47.81 -3.48 -29.93
CA GLN A 80 47.34 -2.24 -29.32
C GLN A 80 45.83 -2.05 -29.49
N THR A 81 45.27 -2.30 -30.68
CA THR A 81 43.83 -2.15 -30.94
C THR A 81 42.97 -3.04 -30.04
N ILE A 82 43.41 -4.28 -29.79
CA ILE A 82 42.68 -5.24 -28.94
C ILE A 82 42.73 -4.78 -27.48
N PHE A 83 43.92 -4.42 -27.00
CA PHE A 83 44.09 -3.97 -25.61
C PHE A 83 43.41 -2.64 -25.31
N VAL A 84 43.36 -1.70 -26.27
CA VAL A 84 42.60 -0.45 -26.14
C VAL A 84 41.10 -0.73 -26.05
N ALA A 85 40.57 -1.68 -26.84
CA ALA A 85 39.17 -2.08 -26.75
C ALA A 85 38.83 -2.71 -25.38
N PHE A 86 39.71 -3.58 -24.85
CA PHE A 86 39.54 -4.12 -23.49
C PHE A 86 39.65 -3.05 -22.40
N ALA A 87 40.55 -2.08 -22.56
CA ALA A 87 40.65 -0.95 -21.65
C ALA A 87 39.35 -0.14 -21.59
N GLY A 88 38.81 0.21 -22.76
CA GLY A 88 37.52 0.91 -22.86
C GLY A 88 36.37 0.12 -22.26
N THR A 89 36.26 -1.18 -22.59
CA THR A 89 35.20 -2.05 -22.07
C THR A 89 35.28 -2.21 -20.56
N GLY A 90 36.48 -2.43 -20.00
CA GLY A 90 36.70 -2.56 -18.56
C GLY A 90 36.39 -1.28 -17.80
N VAL A 91 36.84 -0.12 -18.30
CA VAL A 91 36.50 1.17 -17.69
C VAL A 91 35.01 1.44 -17.76
N PHE A 92 34.37 1.20 -18.91
CA PHE A 92 32.93 1.36 -19.09
C PHE A 92 32.14 0.46 -18.12
N ALA A 93 32.46 -0.84 -18.08
CA ALA A 93 31.83 -1.79 -17.16
C ALA A 93 32.06 -1.39 -15.69
N GLY A 94 33.25 -0.87 -15.35
CA GLY A 94 33.57 -0.34 -14.03
C GLY A 94 32.70 0.86 -13.66
N ILE A 95 32.53 1.83 -14.57
CA ILE A 95 31.67 3.00 -14.39
C ILE A 95 30.21 2.58 -14.24
N VAL A 96 29.69 1.76 -15.15
CA VAL A 96 28.31 1.24 -15.10
C VAL A 96 28.09 0.51 -13.78
N THR A 97 28.97 -0.42 -13.40
CA THR A 97 28.85 -1.15 -12.13
C THR A 97 28.90 -0.20 -10.93
N PHE A 98 29.78 0.82 -10.95
CA PHE A 98 29.91 1.78 -9.85
C PHE A 98 28.67 2.67 -9.69
N TYR A 99 28.12 3.17 -10.79
CA TYR A 99 26.98 4.10 -10.78
C TYR A 99 25.62 3.42 -10.72
N LEU A 100 25.47 2.21 -11.27
CA LEU A 100 24.24 1.42 -11.13
C LEU A 100 24.21 0.62 -9.82
N THR A 101 25.26 0.64 -9.00
CA THR A 101 25.21 -0.01 -7.67
C THR A 101 24.21 0.75 -6.79
N PRO A 102 23.12 0.10 -6.35
CA PRO A 102 22.13 0.75 -5.49
C PRO A 102 22.77 1.25 -4.19
N GLU A 103 22.50 2.51 -3.84
CA GLU A 103 23.14 3.14 -2.69
C GLU A 103 22.75 2.47 -1.37
N ARG A 104 21.55 1.89 -1.27
CA ARG A 104 21.09 1.13 -0.09
C ARG A 104 20.15 0.01 -0.54
N PHE A 105 20.50 -1.23 -0.19
CA PHE A 105 19.57 -2.36 -0.30
C PHE A 105 18.82 -2.47 1.02
N VAL A 106 17.52 -2.22 1.00
CA VAL A 106 16.60 -2.63 2.05
C VAL A 106 15.99 -3.95 1.60
N SER A 107 16.03 -4.98 2.45
CA SER A 107 15.39 -6.26 2.12
C SER A 107 13.87 -6.08 2.08
N ALA A 108 13.19 -6.80 1.19
CA ALA A 108 11.72 -6.84 1.12
C ALA A 108 11.08 -6.98 2.52
N SER A 109 11.57 -7.91 3.33
CA SER A 109 11.02 -8.12 4.69
C SER A 109 11.08 -6.92 5.62
N VAL A 110 12.02 -5.99 5.43
CA VAL A 110 12.08 -4.75 6.23
C VAL A 110 11.07 -3.75 5.72
N SER A 111 10.91 -3.63 4.41
CA SER A 111 9.87 -2.81 3.80
C SER A 111 8.47 -3.32 4.18
N ASP A 112 8.25 -4.64 4.14
CA ASP A 112 7.02 -5.30 4.58
C ASP A 112 6.74 -4.98 6.05
N THR A 113 7.72 -5.21 6.94
CA THR A 113 7.52 -4.95 8.37
C THR A 113 7.15 -3.49 8.65
N VAL A 114 7.78 -2.54 7.95
CA VAL A 114 7.47 -1.10 8.10
C VAL A 114 6.08 -0.78 7.58
N PHE A 115 5.71 -1.33 6.42
CA PHE A 115 4.39 -1.14 5.84
C PHE A 115 3.30 -1.78 6.70
N ASP A 116 3.43 -3.06 7.06
CA ASP A 116 2.52 -3.78 7.94
C ASP A 116 2.31 -3.02 9.27
N THR A 117 3.38 -2.50 9.86
CA THR A 117 3.28 -1.71 11.10
C THR A 117 2.48 -0.43 10.91
N LEU A 118 2.64 0.25 9.76
CA LEU A 118 1.87 1.47 9.46
C LEU A 118 0.41 1.14 9.16
N ALA A 119 0.16 0.12 8.34
CA ALA A 119 -1.17 -0.39 8.04
C ALA A 119 -1.92 -0.80 9.32
N ASP A 120 -1.23 -1.47 10.26
CA ASP A 120 -1.79 -1.80 11.57
C ASP A 120 -2.20 -0.54 12.34
N VAL A 121 -1.40 0.54 12.32
CA VAL A 121 -1.76 1.80 12.99
C VAL A 121 -3.00 2.42 12.38
N GLU A 122 -3.10 2.45 11.04
CA GLU A 122 -4.25 3.01 10.36
C GLU A 122 -5.51 2.17 10.59
N GLN A 123 -5.38 0.84 10.58
CA GLN A 123 -6.46 -0.08 10.90
C GLN A 123 -6.95 0.10 12.35
N HIS A 124 -6.03 0.29 13.30
CA HIS A 124 -6.39 0.62 14.68
C HIS A 124 -7.14 1.94 14.75
N LEU A 125 -6.69 2.97 14.03
CA LEU A 125 -7.35 4.27 13.99
C LEU A 125 -8.77 4.17 13.41
N VAL A 126 -8.96 3.42 12.33
CA VAL A 126 -10.30 3.13 11.76
C VAL A 126 -11.18 2.42 12.78
N SER A 127 -10.64 1.40 13.47
CA SER A 127 -11.41 0.62 14.45
C SER A 127 -11.76 1.40 15.73
N GLU A 128 -10.83 2.19 16.28
CA GLU A 128 -11.04 2.95 17.52
C GLU A 128 -12.00 4.12 17.32
N LEU A 129 -12.00 4.72 16.13
CA LEU A 129 -12.92 5.78 15.76
C LEU A 129 -14.27 5.25 15.22
N GLU A 130 -14.45 3.92 15.21
CA GLU A 130 -15.65 3.23 14.72
C GLU A 130 -16.03 3.67 13.30
N LEU A 131 -15.03 3.86 12.44
CA LEU A 131 -15.21 4.27 11.06
C LEU A 131 -15.64 3.09 10.18
N GLN A 132 -16.19 3.40 9.02
CA GLN A 132 -16.51 2.39 8.02
C GLN A 132 -15.23 1.79 7.41
N THR A 133 -15.35 0.57 6.89
CA THR A 133 -14.26 -0.09 6.15
C THR A 133 -14.20 0.38 4.69
N GLU A 134 -15.29 0.93 4.16
CA GLU A 134 -15.31 1.47 2.81
C GLU A 134 -14.38 2.69 2.70
N THR A 135 -13.57 2.71 1.64
CA THR A 135 -12.63 3.79 1.35
C THR A 135 -13.06 4.55 0.12
N VAL A 136 -13.00 5.88 0.20
CA VAL A 136 -13.38 6.78 -0.89
C VAL A 136 -12.17 7.63 -1.28
N TYR A 137 -11.69 7.48 -2.51
CA TYR A 137 -10.61 8.31 -3.04
C TYR A 137 -11.22 9.49 -3.79
N VAL A 138 -11.00 10.68 -3.26
CA VAL A 138 -11.61 11.93 -3.75
C VAL A 138 -10.55 12.73 -4.49
N PRO A 139 -10.72 13.03 -5.79
CA PRO A 139 -9.76 13.82 -6.54
C PRO A 139 -9.75 15.26 -6.05
N THR A 140 -8.57 15.87 -6.04
CA THR A 140 -8.34 17.21 -5.51
C THR A 140 -7.72 18.12 -6.56
N ALA A 141 -8.29 18.15 -7.78
CA ALA A 141 -7.78 18.95 -8.90
C ALA A 141 -7.58 20.45 -8.57
N SER A 142 -8.31 20.97 -7.59
CA SER A 142 -8.18 22.34 -7.08
C SER A 142 -6.90 22.59 -6.26
N ARG A 143 -6.17 21.53 -5.87
CA ARG A 143 -4.98 21.58 -5.00
C ARG A 143 -3.74 21.09 -5.72
N PRO A 144 -2.72 21.95 -5.96
CA PRO A 144 -1.53 21.57 -6.71
C PRO A 144 -0.60 20.60 -5.98
N GLU A 145 -0.73 20.45 -4.66
CA GLU A 145 0.13 19.61 -3.84
C GLU A 145 -0.31 18.14 -3.73
N THR A 146 -1.53 17.79 -4.14
CA THR A 146 -2.08 16.44 -3.98
C THR A 146 -3.11 16.14 -5.07
N ASN A 147 -3.07 14.93 -5.62
CA ASN A 147 -3.92 14.50 -6.73
C ASN A 147 -5.26 13.97 -6.24
N ALA A 148 -5.26 13.30 -5.08
CA ALA A 148 -6.45 12.80 -4.42
C ALA A 148 -6.25 12.66 -2.90
N ARG A 149 -7.36 12.55 -2.17
CA ARG A 149 -7.41 12.28 -0.73
C ARG A 149 -8.18 11.00 -0.45
N LEU A 150 -7.67 10.19 0.47
CA LEU A 150 -8.38 9.03 0.99
C LEU A 150 -9.32 9.50 2.10
N PHE A 151 -10.62 9.39 1.88
CA PHE A 151 -11.66 9.65 2.86
C PHE A 151 -12.22 8.33 3.38
N VAL A 152 -12.28 8.20 4.71
CA VAL A 152 -12.92 7.06 5.38
C VAL A 152 -14.11 7.60 6.19
N PRO A 153 -15.35 7.28 5.78
CA PRO A 153 -16.55 7.83 6.40
C PRO A 153 -16.80 7.22 7.78
N GLN A 154 -17.45 7.98 8.66
CA GLN A 154 -17.91 7.50 9.96
C GLN A 154 -19.26 6.76 9.86
N HIS A 155 -20.13 7.23 8.97
CA HIS A 155 -21.50 6.73 8.85
C HIS A 155 -21.67 5.82 7.61
N VAL A 156 -22.57 4.84 7.70
CA VAL A 156 -22.92 3.95 6.55
C VAL A 156 -23.56 4.75 5.42
N GLU A 157 -24.49 5.65 5.76
CA GLU A 157 -25.05 6.62 4.83
C GLU A 157 -24.20 7.89 4.90
N TYR A 158 -23.22 8.01 4.02
CA TYR A 158 -22.29 9.14 3.98
C TYR A 158 -22.45 10.00 2.74
N ALA A 159 -22.00 11.24 2.84
CA ALA A 159 -21.78 12.15 1.73
C ALA A 159 -20.27 12.40 1.59
N VAL A 160 -19.78 12.52 0.36
CA VAL A 160 -18.39 12.89 0.12
C VAL A 160 -18.21 14.37 0.44
N PRO A 161 -17.29 14.74 1.35
CA PRO A 161 -17.02 16.13 1.67
C PRO A 161 -16.48 16.92 0.46
N ASP A 162 -16.63 18.24 0.51
CA ASP A 162 -15.97 19.11 -0.45
C ASP A 162 -14.44 18.90 -0.40
N PRO A 163 -13.74 18.81 -1.56
CA PRO A 163 -12.28 18.69 -1.62
C PRO A 163 -11.52 19.69 -0.73
N ASP A 164 -12.06 20.89 -0.53
CA ASP A 164 -11.46 21.92 0.33
C ASP A 164 -11.47 21.54 1.82
N GLN A 165 -12.35 20.65 2.26
CA GLN A 165 -12.42 20.16 3.65
C GLN A 165 -11.48 18.97 3.88
N LEU A 166 -11.11 18.23 2.83
CA LEU A 166 -10.27 17.04 2.92
C LEU A 166 -8.79 17.35 3.20
N GLY A 167 -8.44 18.61 3.47
CA GLY A 167 -7.07 19.00 3.87
C GLY A 167 -6.77 18.68 5.33
N ASP A 168 -7.81 18.68 6.16
CA ASP A 168 -7.71 18.36 7.58
C ASP A 168 -7.82 16.85 7.80
N LEU A 169 -7.15 16.33 8.83
CA LEU A 169 -7.20 14.91 9.18
C LEU A 169 -8.60 14.48 9.62
N PHE A 170 -9.26 15.30 10.45
CA PHE A 170 -10.59 15.04 10.96
C PHE A 170 -11.59 15.91 10.22
N VAL A 171 -12.43 15.29 9.38
CA VAL A 171 -13.50 15.99 8.69
C VAL A 171 -14.70 16.01 9.62
N THR A 172 -14.87 17.12 10.32
CA THR A 172 -15.94 17.28 11.33
C THR A 172 -16.80 18.52 11.11
N SER A 173 -16.30 19.47 10.31
CA SER A 173 -17.09 20.54 9.72
C SER A 173 -18.01 19.97 8.66
N GLY A 174 -19.24 20.49 8.57
CA GLY A 174 -20.19 20.07 7.54
C GLY A 174 -21.37 19.31 8.13
N ALA A 175 -22.01 18.50 7.29
CA ALA A 175 -23.11 17.63 7.72
C ALA A 175 -22.57 16.40 8.47
N GLU A 176 -23.41 15.81 9.33
CA GLU A 176 -23.06 14.56 10.04
C GLU A 176 -22.69 13.42 9.07
N ALA A 177 -23.34 13.37 7.90
CA ALA A 177 -23.03 12.42 6.84
C ALA A 177 -21.66 12.63 6.16
N GLU A 178 -21.04 13.81 6.31
CA GLU A 178 -19.71 14.13 5.76
C GLU A 178 -18.59 13.83 6.78
N GLN A 179 -18.95 13.37 7.99
CA GLN A 179 -17.98 13.13 9.04
C GLN A 179 -17.13 11.89 8.77
N GLY A 180 -15.85 11.99 9.09
CA GLY A 180 -14.88 10.91 8.92
C GLY A 180 -13.46 11.42 9.07
N ILE A 181 -12.52 10.67 8.49
CA ILE A 181 -11.11 11.09 8.41
C ILE A 181 -10.68 11.25 6.96
N SER A 182 -9.72 12.13 6.74
CA SER A 182 -9.03 12.29 5.46
C SER A 182 -7.54 12.04 5.63
N LEU A 183 -7.02 11.08 4.88
CA LEU A 183 -5.62 10.67 4.89
C LEU A 183 -4.97 11.00 3.54
N PRO A 184 -3.66 11.33 3.52
CA PRO A 184 -2.90 11.33 2.28
C PRO A 184 -2.77 9.89 1.77
N PRO A 185 -3.22 9.58 0.55
CA PRO A 185 -3.11 8.23 0.04
C PRO A 185 -1.67 7.91 -0.35
N THR A 186 -1.22 6.70 -0.04
CA THR A 186 0.08 6.13 -0.39
C THR A 186 0.35 6.22 -1.88
N GLY A 187 -0.70 6.05 -2.69
CA GLY A 187 -0.70 6.14 -4.15
C GLY A 187 -0.49 7.55 -4.70
N ASP A 188 -0.65 8.63 -3.91
CA ASP A 188 -0.56 10.01 -4.42
C ASP A 188 0.81 10.34 -5.03
N ARG A 189 1.87 9.97 -4.31
CA ARG A 189 3.25 10.19 -4.79
C ARG A 189 3.65 9.22 -5.88
N LEU A 190 3.15 7.99 -5.83
CA LEU A 190 3.35 7.00 -6.89
C LEU A 190 2.73 7.50 -8.19
N TYR A 191 1.50 8.02 -8.12
CA TYR A 191 0.82 8.61 -9.26
C TYR A 191 1.58 9.82 -9.81
N THR A 192 2.07 10.70 -8.94
CA THR A 192 2.89 11.86 -9.34
C THR A 192 4.16 11.43 -10.11
N GLU A 193 4.85 10.39 -9.64
CA GLU A 193 6.06 9.86 -10.31
C GLU A 193 5.71 9.21 -11.66
N PHE A 194 4.60 8.47 -11.70
CA PHE A 194 4.06 7.87 -12.92
C PHE A 194 3.74 8.95 -13.96
N GLU A 195 2.98 9.99 -13.59
CA GLU A 195 2.60 11.07 -14.50
C GLU A 195 3.82 11.81 -15.07
N GLN A 196 4.88 11.99 -14.27
CA GLN A 196 6.13 12.61 -14.72
C GLN A 196 6.91 11.75 -15.72
N THR A 197 6.67 10.44 -15.74
CA THR A 197 7.43 9.47 -16.53
C THR A 197 6.71 9.08 -17.82
N ILE A 198 5.38 9.12 -17.86
CA ILE A 198 4.63 8.70 -19.04
C ILE A 198 4.95 9.55 -20.27
N SER A 199 5.10 8.86 -21.40
CA SER A 199 5.21 9.52 -22.70
C SER A 199 3.82 9.82 -23.25
N GLY A 200 3.31 11.03 -22.99
CA GLY A 200 2.03 11.48 -23.51
C GLY A 200 1.14 12.08 -22.43
N LYS A 201 -0.18 11.97 -22.60
CA LYS A 201 -1.17 12.38 -21.61
C LYS A 201 -1.75 11.14 -20.95
N PHE A 202 -2.01 11.25 -19.65
CA PHE A 202 -2.78 10.25 -18.93
C PHE A 202 -4.20 10.15 -19.51
N GLY A 203 -4.74 8.93 -19.56
CA GLY A 203 -6.07 8.65 -20.09
C GLY A 203 -7.19 9.25 -19.23
N ASN A 204 -8.36 9.45 -19.83
CA ASN A 204 -9.57 9.90 -19.14
C ASN A 204 -10.77 8.97 -19.35
N ASP A 205 -10.56 7.84 -20.02
CA ASP A 205 -11.50 6.73 -20.13
C ASP A 205 -11.02 5.53 -19.28
N PRO A 206 -11.93 4.71 -18.75
CA PRO A 206 -11.57 3.60 -17.85
C PRO A 206 -10.56 2.61 -18.44
N ASP A 207 -10.68 2.29 -19.74
CA ASP A 207 -9.80 1.33 -20.42
C ASP A 207 -8.37 1.86 -20.50
N ALA A 208 -8.18 3.11 -20.92
CA ALA A 208 -6.87 3.74 -20.97
C ALA A 208 -6.26 3.89 -19.58
N ILE A 209 -7.04 4.30 -18.58
CA ILE A 209 -6.61 4.44 -17.19
C ILE A 209 -6.11 3.09 -16.65
N ALA A 210 -6.92 2.04 -16.76
CA ALA A 210 -6.58 0.72 -16.23
C ALA A 210 -5.30 0.17 -16.87
N ALA A 211 -5.21 0.25 -18.21
CA ALA A 211 -4.06 -0.26 -18.95
C ALA A 211 -2.77 0.49 -18.59
N GLN A 212 -2.83 1.81 -18.43
CA GLN A 212 -1.65 2.60 -18.09
C GLN A 212 -1.18 2.37 -16.65
N LEU A 213 -2.11 2.30 -15.68
CA LEU A 213 -1.76 2.09 -14.27
C LEU A 213 -1.24 0.67 -14.00
N THR A 214 -1.81 -0.35 -14.64
CA THR A 214 -1.35 -1.74 -14.48
C THR A 214 0.02 -1.99 -15.13
N ALA A 215 0.28 -1.36 -16.28
CA ALA A 215 1.62 -1.34 -16.84
C ALA A 215 2.61 -0.64 -15.89
N ALA A 216 2.22 0.48 -15.28
CA ALA A 216 3.07 1.16 -14.29
C ALA A 216 3.34 0.28 -13.06
N LEU A 217 2.33 -0.43 -12.54
CA LEU A 217 2.46 -1.34 -11.41
C LEU A 217 3.47 -2.46 -11.64
N SER A 218 3.44 -3.08 -12.82
CA SER A 218 4.29 -4.24 -13.15
C SER A 218 5.63 -3.86 -13.75
N GLU A 219 5.67 -2.86 -14.64
CA GLU A 219 6.86 -2.51 -15.42
C GLU A 219 7.68 -1.36 -14.81
N GLN A 220 7.02 -0.30 -14.32
CA GLN A 220 7.72 0.90 -13.85
C GLN A 220 8.12 0.78 -12.37
N PHE A 221 7.16 0.38 -11.53
CA PHE A 221 7.37 0.33 -10.08
C PHE A 221 7.68 -1.06 -9.56
N GLU A 222 7.49 -2.10 -10.38
CA GLU A 222 7.70 -3.51 -10.00
C GLU A 222 7.00 -3.84 -8.66
N LEU A 223 5.79 -3.31 -8.45
CA LEU A 223 4.99 -3.53 -7.25
C LEU A 223 4.21 -4.83 -7.28
N VAL A 224 4.05 -5.42 -8.46
CA VAL A 224 3.33 -6.68 -8.71
C VAL A 224 4.03 -7.41 -9.84
N ASP A 225 3.95 -8.74 -9.85
CA ASP A 225 4.53 -9.53 -10.94
C ASP A 225 3.67 -9.45 -12.21
N ASP A 226 2.34 -9.48 -12.05
CA ASP A 226 1.40 -9.48 -13.16
C ASP A 226 0.02 -8.97 -12.72
N THR A 227 -0.76 -8.49 -13.69
CA THR A 227 -2.14 -8.04 -13.48
C THR A 227 -3.07 -8.51 -14.58
N THR A 228 -4.33 -8.79 -14.23
CA THR A 228 -5.41 -9.05 -15.20
C THR A 228 -6.54 -8.07 -14.99
N ILE A 229 -7.00 -7.43 -16.06
CA ILE A 229 -7.98 -6.35 -16.02
C ILE A 229 -9.28 -6.79 -16.67
N GLU A 230 -10.39 -6.48 -16.01
CA GLU A 230 -11.73 -6.56 -16.57
C GLU A 230 -12.48 -5.26 -16.27
N ILE A 231 -13.09 -4.65 -17.28
CA ILE A 231 -13.87 -3.41 -17.14
C ILE A 231 -15.32 -3.70 -17.49
N ASP A 232 -16.21 -3.35 -16.57
CA ASP A 232 -17.64 -3.37 -16.78
C ASP A 232 -18.15 -1.93 -16.89
N GLY A 233 -18.31 -1.46 -18.13
CA GLY A 233 -18.84 -0.13 -18.41
C GLY A 233 -20.30 0.06 -18.02
N GLY A 234 -21.07 -1.03 -17.85
CA GLY A 234 -22.45 -1.00 -17.38
C GLY A 234 -22.54 -0.71 -15.89
N ASN A 235 -21.74 -1.42 -15.10
CA ASN A 235 -21.67 -1.28 -13.64
C ASN A 235 -20.70 -0.20 -13.16
N ARG A 236 -19.93 0.41 -14.08
CA ARG A 236 -18.93 1.44 -13.79
C ARG A 236 -17.88 0.95 -12.79
N THR A 237 -17.36 -0.24 -13.07
CA THR A 237 -16.36 -0.92 -12.25
C THR A 237 -15.20 -1.38 -13.10
N ALA A 238 -14.00 -1.33 -12.52
CA ALA A 238 -12.82 -1.99 -13.03
C ALA A 238 -12.35 -3.00 -11.99
N THR A 239 -12.18 -4.25 -12.41
CA THR A 239 -11.72 -5.36 -11.59
C THR A 239 -10.32 -5.74 -12.04
N ILE A 240 -9.35 -5.64 -11.13
CA ILE A 240 -7.94 -5.88 -11.39
C ILE A 240 -7.46 -6.99 -10.46
N ALA A 241 -7.11 -8.13 -11.03
CA ALA A 241 -6.51 -9.24 -10.30
C ALA A 241 -4.99 -9.03 -10.18
N ILE A 242 -4.45 -9.22 -8.98
CA ILE A 242 -3.06 -8.90 -8.63
C ILE A 242 -2.29 -10.17 -8.31
N SER A 243 -1.10 -10.33 -8.91
CA SER A 243 -0.20 -11.45 -8.61
C SER A 243 1.04 -10.98 -7.86
N ASN A 244 1.31 -11.63 -6.72
CA ASN A 244 2.54 -11.49 -5.94
C ASN A 244 2.92 -10.02 -5.66
N PRO A 245 2.12 -9.29 -4.85
CA PRO A 245 2.42 -7.90 -4.51
C PRO A 245 3.75 -7.81 -3.75
N ALA A 246 4.49 -6.73 -4.00
CA ALA A 246 5.79 -6.46 -3.39
C ALA A 246 5.70 -6.03 -1.91
N PHE A 247 4.51 -5.65 -1.46
CA PHE A 247 4.20 -5.25 -0.10
C PHE A 247 3.06 -6.13 0.41
N GLY A 248 3.18 -6.59 1.66
CA GLY A 248 2.12 -7.12 2.51
C GLY A 248 0.91 -7.80 1.87
N ASP A 249 -0.24 -7.65 2.52
CA ASP A 249 -1.53 -8.11 2.05
C ASP A 249 -2.26 -6.95 1.33
N VAL A 250 -2.81 -7.19 0.15
CA VAL A 250 -3.55 -6.20 -0.64
C VAL A 250 -4.84 -5.73 0.03
N HIS A 251 -5.34 -6.46 1.03
CA HIS A 251 -6.51 -6.09 1.82
C HIS A 251 -6.23 -5.04 2.89
N GLN A 252 -4.96 -4.78 3.18
CA GLN A 252 -4.60 -3.74 4.13
C GLN A 252 -5.04 -2.36 3.64
N LEU A 253 -5.45 -1.51 4.58
CA LEU A 253 -5.89 -0.16 4.27
C LEU A 253 -4.81 0.58 3.48
N ASP A 254 -5.26 1.24 2.41
CA ASP A 254 -4.41 2.08 1.55
C ASP A 254 -3.16 1.39 0.99
N HIS A 255 -3.22 0.07 0.80
CA HIS A 255 -2.15 -0.72 0.20
C HIS A 255 -1.59 -0.07 -1.08
N PRO A 256 -0.26 0.04 -1.29
CA PRO A 256 0.34 0.85 -2.37
C PRO A 256 -0.23 0.56 -3.76
N VAL A 257 -0.49 -0.71 -4.08
CA VAL A 257 -1.11 -1.15 -5.34
C VAL A 257 -2.54 -0.65 -5.47
N VAL A 258 -3.33 -0.83 -4.41
CA VAL A 258 -4.74 -0.43 -4.34
C VAL A 258 -4.87 1.08 -4.41
N SER A 259 -4.06 1.77 -3.61
CA SER A 259 -4.01 3.22 -3.52
C SER A 259 -3.61 3.86 -4.86
N LEU A 260 -2.60 3.34 -5.56
CA LEU A 260 -2.22 3.85 -6.88
C LEU A 260 -3.36 3.70 -7.91
N LEU A 261 -4.01 2.54 -7.93
CA LEU A 261 -5.16 2.31 -8.80
C LEU A 261 -6.27 3.32 -8.48
N ALA A 262 -6.62 3.44 -7.20
CA ALA A 262 -7.71 4.31 -6.75
C ALA A 262 -7.45 5.79 -7.06
N VAL A 263 -6.25 6.29 -6.75
CA VAL A 263 -5.83 7.66 -7.07
C VAL A 263 -5.87 7.88 -8.58
N GLY A 264 -5.30 6.97 -9.38
CA GLY A 264 -5.28 7.12 -10.82
C GLY A 264 -6.68 7.10 -11.45
N PHE A 265 -7.60 6.25 -10.98
CA PHE A 265 -8.99 6.27 -11.43
C PHE A 265 -9.72 7.55 -10.97
N ALA A 266 -9.55 7.98 -9.72
CA ALA A 266 -10.15 9.21 -9.21
C ALA A 266 -9.71 10.44 -10.01
N THR A 267 -8.40 10.57 -10.25
CA THR A 267 -7.82 11.69 -10.99
C THR A 267 -8.15 11.62 -12.48
N GLY A 268 -8.04 10.45 -13.12
CA GLY A 268 -8.32 10.30 -14.56
C GLY A 268 -9.79 10.50 -14.92
N LEU A 269 -10.71 10.06 -14.04
CA LEU A 269 -12.16 10.23 -14.23
C LEU A 269 -12.70 11.55 -13.65
N ASP A 270 -11.87 12.31 -12.94
CA ASP A 270 -12.23 13.54 -12.22
C ASP A 270 -13.48 13.38 -11.34
N ARG A 271 -13.55 12.28 -10.59
CA ARG A 271 -14.64 11.99 -9.66
C ARG A 271 -14.22 11.06 -8.52
N PRO A 272 -14.94 11.06 -7.39
CA PRO A 272 -14.70 10.10 -6.33
C PRO A 272 -14.86 8.66 -6.81
N VAL A 273 -14.00 7.78 -6.30
CA VAL A 273 -14.08 6.33 -6.52
C VAL A 273 -14.03 5.59 -5.19
N THR A 274 -14.71 4.45 -5.12
CA THR A 274 -14.62 3.53 -3.98
C THR A 274 -13.84 2.30 -4.38
N VAL A 275 -13.21 1.66 -3.39
CA VAL A 275 -12.43 0.45 -3.62
C VAL A 275 -12.85 -0.65 -2.68
N ASP A 276 -13.04 -1.83 -3.26
CA ASP A 276 -13.25 -3.07 -2.55
C ASP A 276 -12.15 -4.08 -2.93
N THR A 277 -11.74 -4.91 -1.98
CA THR A 277 -10.74 -5.94 -2.22
C THR A 277 -11.28 -7.27 -1.72
N ARG A 278 -11.06 -8.33 -2.50
CA ARG A 278 -11.47 -9.69 -2.14
C ARG A 278 -10.38 -10.71 -2.41
N ASP A 279 -10.41 -11.79 -1.65
CA ASP A 279 -9.57 -12.96 -1.89
C ASP A 279 -9.89 -13.61 -3.25
N ASP A 280 -8.90 -14.33 -3.80
CA ASP A 280 -9.05 -15.20 -4.96
C ASP A 280 -8.09 -16.38 -4.84
N ASP A 281 -8.52 -17.58 -5.23
CA ASP A 281 -7.67 -18.76 -5.12
C ASP A 281 -6.48 -18.77 -6.10
N ARG A 282 -6.56 -17.96 -7.17
CA ARG A 282 -5.57 -17.96 -8.27
C ARG A 282 -4.61 -16.77 -8.19
N PHE A 283 -5.03 -15.70 -7.53
CA PHE A 283 -4.32 -14.43 -7.46
C PHE A 283 -4.05 -14.08 -6.00
N SER A 284 -3.14 -13.16 -5.74
CA SER A 284 -2.91 -12.67 -4.37
C SER A 284 -4.07 -11.82 -3.85
N GLY A 285 -4.91 -11.31 -4.75
CA GLY A 285 -6.19 -10.70 -4.44
C GLY A 285 -6.77 -10.00 -5.67
N VAL A 286 -8.02 -9.55 -5.55
CA VAL A 286 -8.71 -8.83 -6.62
C VAL A 286 -9.21 -7.50 -6.09
N VAL A 287 -8.81 -6.44 -6.77
CA VAL A 287 -9.19 -5.05 -6.47
C VAL A 287 -10.33 -4.65 -7.40
N THR A 288 -11.43 -4.15 -6.85
CA THR A 288 -12.53 -3.57 -7.62
C THR A 288 -12.63 -2.10 -7.32
N VAL A 289 -12.39 -1.27 -8.34
CA VAL A 289 -12.58 0.18 -8.28
C VAL A 289 -13.95 0.51 -8.88
N SER A 290 -14.77 1.26 -8.15
CA SER A 290 -16.10 1.68 -8.61
C SER A 290 -16.21 3.20 -8.65
N TRP A 291 -16.85 3.73 -9.70
CA TRP A 291 -17.08 5.18 -9.85
C TRP A 291 -18.55 5.48 -10.07
N ASN A 292 -19.40 4.83 -9.27
CA ASN A 292 -20.82 5.13 -9.26
C ASN A 292 -21.08 6.52 -8.64
N ALA A 293 -22.24 7.09 -8.95
CA ALA A 293 -22.64 8.30 -8.24
C ALA A 293 -23.05 7.85 -6.83
N LEU A 294 -22.32 8.29 -5.81
CA LEU A 294 -22.70 8.06 -4.43
C LEU A 294 -24.03 8.78 -4.19
N GLU A 295 -25.05 8.05 -3.77
CA GLU A 295 -26.35 8.63 -3.44
C GLU A 295 -26.17 9.55 -2.24
N GLN A 296 -26.21 10.87 -2.46
CA GLN A 296 -26.11 11.81 -1.36
C GLN A 296 -27.35 11.67 -0.46
N PRO A 297 -27.19 11.48 0.86
CA PRO A 297 -28.29 11.52 1.80
C PRO A 297 -29.03 12.84 1.59
N SER A 298 -30.33 12.78 1.29
CA SER A 298 -31.13 13.97 1.05
C SER A 298 -31.01 14.89 2.26
N ALA A 299 -30.41 16.07 2.08
CA ALA A 299 -30.33 17.08 3.10
C ALA A 299 -31.76 17.40 3.56
N GLN A 300 -32.17 16.87 4.71
CA GLN A 300 -33.37 17.33 5.37
C GLN A 300 -33.09 18.79 5.75
N SER A 301 -33.60 19.68 4.91
CA SER A 301 -33.74 21.10 5.21
C SER A 301 -34.42 21.20 6.56
N ASN A 302 -33.61 21.40 7.60
CA ASN A 302 -34.13 21.68 8.92
C ASN A 302 -34.73 23.06 8.79
N GLY A 303 -36.04 23.09 8.55
CA GLY A 303 -36.80 24.30 8.28
C GLY A 303 -36.51 25.31 9.37
N ALA A 304 -35.80 26.37 9.01
CA ALA A 304 -35.74 27.58 9.81
C ALA A 304 -37.17 28.12 9.86
N ALA A 305 -37.92 27.69 10.87
CA ALA A 305 -39.19 28.25 11.22
C ALA A 305 -38.95 29.73 11.52
N THR A 306 -39.30 30.55 10.53
CA THR A 306 -39.50 31.99 10.64
C THR A 306 -40.41 32.22 11.84
N ARG A 307 -39.83 32.59 12.99
CA ARG A 307 -40.61 33.27 14.04
C ARG A 307 -40.91 34.66 13.50
N GLU A 308 -42.05 34.78 12.83
CA GLU A 308 -42.71 36.06 12.68
C GLU A 308 -42.84 36.68 14.07
N ARG A 309 -42.21 37.83 14.26
CA ARG A 309 -42.47 38.69 15.41
C ARG A 309 -43.90 39.16 15.30
N GLU A 310 -44.78 38.54 16.06
CA GLU A 310 -46.09 39.08 16.38
C GLU A 310 -45.88 40.35 17.21
N THR A 311 -45.86 41.51 16.54
CA THR A 311 -45.91 42.82 17.18
C THR A 311 -47.32 43.06 17.69
N THR A 312 -47.52 42.81 18.98
CA THR A 312 -48.67 43.25 19.79
C THR A 312 -48.87 44.77 19.65
N PRO A 313 -50.07 45.27 19.28
CA PRO A 313 -50.37 46.69 19.40
C PRO A 313 -50.68 47.04 20.86
N ALA A 314 -50.15 48.18 21.32
CA ALA A 314 -50.37 48.73 22.65
C ALA A 314 -51.85 49.12 22.87
N PRO A 315 -52.39 48.99 24.10
CA PRO A 315 -53.72 49.49 24.40
C PRO A 315 -53.67 51.00 24.63
N GLU A 316 -54.50 51.75 23.89
CA GLU A 316 -54.95 53.06 24.31
C GLU A 316 -55.78 52.91 25.59
N ASN A 317 -55.47 53.72 26.61
CA ASN A 317 -56.39 54.01 27.71
C ASN A 317 -56.23 55.48 28.11
N SER A 318 -57.35 56.19 27.94
CA SER A 318 -57.86 57.40 28.63
C SER A 318 -56.92 58.53 29.02
#